data_AF-A0A3R9KCW7-F1
#
_entry.id   AF-A0A3R9KCW7-F1
#
_cell.length_a   1.000
_cell.length_b   1.000
_cell.length_c   1.000
_cell.angle_alpha   90.00
_cell.angle_beta   90.00
_cell.angle_gamma   90.00
#
_symmetry.space_group_name_H-M   'P 1'
#
loop_
_entity.id
_entity.type
_entity.pdbx_description
1 polymer ?
#
loop_
_entity_poly.entity_id
_entity_poly.type
_entity_poly.pdbx_seq_one_letter_code
_entity_poly.pdbx_strand_id
1 'polypeptide(L)'
;MKIEKFKFNPEAIGKANYVRSEKAPVIIEGKPFDGTRHIVMNAKHGMFSIITPKDMTVYKPNEEVEAIDPIFMEDYVEGVNFSASTNVLAKGLKRVGGNK
;
A
#
# COMPACT_ATOMS: atom_id res chain seq x y z
N MET A 1 -24.84 -5.22 14.15
CA MET A 1 -23.41 -5.49 14.42
C MET A 1 -22.79 -4.19 14.91
N LYS A 2 -22.26 -4.12 16.14
CA LYS A 2 -21.59 -2.89 16.62
C LYS A 2 -20.20 -2.80 16.00
N ILE A 3 -19.98 -1.79 15.17
CA ILE A 3 -18.73 -1.56 14.39
C ILE A 3 -17.53 -1.18 15.29
N GLU A 4 -17.79 -0.88 16.55
CA GLU A 4 -16.84 -0.37 17.56
C GLU A 4 -15.61 -1.26 17.86
N LYS A 5 -15.55 -2.50 17.36
CA LYS A 5 -14.44 -3.45 17.60
C LYS A 5 -13.81 -4.04 16.33
N PHE A 6 -14.06 -3.45 15.16
CA PHE A 6 -13.40 -3.93 13.95
C PHE A 6 -11.91 -3.51 13.97
N LYS A 7 -11.04 -4.46 14.31
CA LYS A 7 -9.59 -4.30 14.14
C LYS A 7 -9.21 -4.80 12.76
N PHE A 8 -8.52 -3.97 11.99
CA PHE A 8 -8.00 -4.37 10.69
C PHE A 8 -7.03 -5.54 10.85
N ASN A 9 -7.16 -6.58 10.03
CA ASN A 9 -6.19 -7.68 9.97
C ASN A 9 -5.18 -7.38 8.84
N PRO A 10 -3.91 -7.09 9.14
CA PRO A 10 -2.87 -6.85 8.13
C PRO A 10 -2.70 -8.00 7.11
N GLU A 11 -2.95 -9.23 7.53
CA GLU A 11 -2.92 -10.41 6.64
C GLU A 11 -4.00 -10.33 5.55
N ALA A 12 -4.98 -9.43 5.70
CA ALA A 12 -5.94 -9.15 4.64
C ALA A 12 -5.25 -8.66 3.36
N ILE A 13 -4.17 -7.85 3.46
CA ILE A 13 -3.37 -7.43 2.30
C ILE A 13 -2.49 -8.59 1.81
N GLY A 14 -1.80 -9.23 2.77
CA GLY A 14 -0.86 -10.32 2.51
C GLY A 14 0.43 -9.87 1.82
N LYS A 15 1.23 -10.84 1.42
CA LYS A 15 2.46 -10.62 0.65
C LYS A 15 2.12 -10.27 -0.79
N ALA A 16 2.95 -9.46 -1.42
CA ALA A 16 2.77 -9.05 -2.81
C ALA A 16 4.10 -8.92 -3.55
N ASN A 17 4.08 -9.16 -4.85
CA ASN A 17 5.21 -8.92 -5.72
C ASN A 17 5.29 -7.43 -6.06
N TYR A 18 6.46 -6.85 -5.88
CA TYR A 18 6.72 -5.47 -6.25
C TYR A 18 6.75 -5.31 -7.78
N VAL A 19 6.11 -4.27 -8.30
CA VAL A 19 6.07 -3.98 -9.73
C VAL A 19 6.91 -2.75 -10.03
N ARG A 20 6.58 -1.60 -9.43
CA ARG A 20 7.26 -0.31 -9.64
C ARG A 20 6.86 0.72 -8.58
N SER A 21 7.55 1.85 -8.57
CA SER A 21 7.14 3.04 -7.80
C SER A 21 6.57 4.13 -8.70
N GLU A 22 5.65 4.91 -8.11
CA GLU A 22 5.01 6.07 -8.71
C GLU A 22 4.94 7.20 -7.66
N LYS A 23 4.53 8.38 -8.11
CA LYS A 23 4.32 9.53 -7.22
C LYS A 23 3.14 9.25 -6.28
N ALA A 24 3.33 9.48 -4.99
CA ALA A 24 2.24 9.40 -4.01
C ALA A 24 1.27 10.59 -4.13
N PRO A 25 0.03 10.44 -3.62
CA PRO A 25 -0.85 11.58 -3.38
C PRO A 25 -0.16 12.65 -2.54
N VAL A 26 -0.39 13.91 -2.88
CA VAL A 26 0.19 15.06 -2.17
C VAL A 26 -0.59 15.44 -0.92
N ILE A 27 -1.82 14.94 -0.79
CA ILE A 27 -2.70 15.15 0.35
C ILE A 27 -3.31 13.80 0.73
N ILE A 28 -3.22 13.44 2.00
CA ILE A 28 -3.91 12.28 2.59
C ILE A 28 -4.68 12.79 3.81
N GLU A 29 -5.97 12.45 3.90
CA GLU A 29 -6.86 12.89 4.99
C GLU A 29 -6.83 14.41 5.25
N GLY A 30 -6.78 15.21 4.19
CA GLY A 30 -6.75 16.67 4.28
C GLY A 30 -5.43 17.28 4.78
N LYS A 31 -4.38 16.46 4.95
CA LYS A 31 -3.05 16.90 5.37
C LYS A 31 -2.03 16.74 4.25
N PRO A 32 -1.04 17.65 4.13
CA PRO A 32 0.08 17.45 3.21
C PRO A 32 0.79 16.13 3.48
N PHE A 33 1.12 15.41 2.42
CA PHE A 33 1.81 14.13 2.48
C PHE A 33 3.00 14.11 1.51
N ASP A 34 4.17 13.70 2.00
CA ASP A 34 5.36 13.43 1.18
C ASP A 34 5.68 11.94 1.29
N GLY A 35 5.55 11.22 0.18
CA GLY A 35 5.56 9.78 0.19
C GLY A 35 5.84 9.12 -1.15
N THR A 36 5.76 7.80 -1.13
CA THR A 36 5.98 6.94 -2.30
C THR A 36 4.75 6.06 -2.51
N ARG A 37 4.27 5.95 -3.75
CA ARG A 37 3.26 4.97 -4.14
C ARG A 37 3.97 3.76 -4.72
N HIS A 38 3.82 2.61 -4.10
CA HIS A 38 4.36 1.34 -4.56
C HIS A 38 3.26 0.56 -5.26
N ILE A 39 3.45 0.26 -6.54
CA ILE A 39 2.56 -0.62 -7.28
C ILE A 39 3.01 -2.05 -7.04
N VAL A 40 2.10 -2.87 -6.53
CA VAL A 40 2.34 -4.27 -6.18
C VAL A 40 1.21 -5.13 -6.73
N MET A 41 1.42 -6.45 -6.76
CA MET A 41 0.36 -7.37 -7.13
C MET A 41 0.41 -8.68 -6.36
N ASN A 42 -0.76 -9.24 -6.08
CA ASN A 42 -0.88 -10.61 -5.60
C ASN A 42 -2.16 -11.29 -6.11
N ALA A 43 -2.27 -12.60 -5.89
CA ALA A 43 -3.40 -13.39 -6.36
C ALA A 43 -4.74 -12.97 -5.73
N LYS A 44 -4.71 -12.34 -4.54
CA LYS A 44 -5.91 -11.98 -3.79
C LYS A 44 -6.55 -10.67 -4.26
N HIS A 45 -5.72 -9.67 -4.57
CA HIS A 45 -6.17 -8.31 -4.87
C HIS A 45 -5.88 -7.87 -6.30
N GLY A 46 -5.21 -8.70 -7.10
CA GLY A 46 -4.70 -8.28 -8.40
C GLY A 46 -3.61 -7.23 -8.23
N MET A 47 -3.61 -6.19 -9.05
CA MET A 47 -2.68 -5.06 -8.96
C MET A 47 -3.27 -3.95 -8.07
N PHE A 48 -2.50 -3.47 -7.10
CA PHE A 48 -2.91 -2.44 -6.16
C PHE A 48 -1.73 -1.58 -5.70
N SER A 49 -2.04 -0.51 -4.97
CA SER A 49 -1.07 0.44 -4.44
C SER A 49 -0.87 0.26 -2.94
N ILE A 50 0.39 0.34 -2.50
CA ILE A 50 0.76 0.59 -1.12
C ILE A 50 1.44 1.96 -1.06
N ILE A 51 0.87 2.89 -0.30
CA ILE A 51 1.37 4.24 -0.12
C ILE A 51 2.08 4.29 1.23
N THR A 52 3.32 4.77 1.22
CA THR A 52 4.13 4.92 2.44
C THR A 52 4.64 6.35 2.56
N PRO A 53 5.02 6.82 3.77
CA PRO A 53 5.93 7.95 3.89
C PRO A 53 7.16 7.72 3.01
N LYS A 54 7.84 8.81 2.66
CA LYS A 54 8.95 8.80 1.72
C LYS A 54 9.94 7.67 2.05
N ASP A 55 9.99 6.69 1.17
CA ASP A 55 10.86 5.52 1.31
C ASP A 55 12.06 5.71 0.39
N MET A 56 13.28 5.66 0.95
CA MET A 56 14.52 5.70 0.18
C MET A 56 14.96 4.30 -0.28
N THR A 57 14.25 3.26 0.15
CA THR A 57 14.53 1.87 -0.22
C THR A 57 14.14 1.61 -1.66
N VAL A 58 15.09 1.11 -2.45
CA VAL A 58 14.85 0.70 -3.84
C VAL A 58 14.46 -0.77 -3.87
N TYR A 59 13.20 -1.06 -4.20
CA TYR A 59 12.72 -2.42 -4.46
C TYR A 59 12.85 -2.76 -5.96
N LYS A 60 13.18 -4.02 -6.26
CA LYS A 60 13.25 -4.50 -7.65
C LYS A 60 11.93 -5.15 -8.07
N PRO A 61 11.57 -5.10 -9.36
CA PRO A 61 10.42 -5.86 -9.87
C PRO A 61 10.52 -7.34 -9.49
N ASN A 62 9.39 -7.92 -9.09
CA ASN A 62 9.24 -9.29 -8.58
C ASN A 62 9.87 -9.58 -7.21
N GLU A 63 10.41 -8.58 -6.49
CA GLU A 63 10.72 -8.76 -5.06
C GLU A 63 9.41 -8.94 -4.28
N GLU A 64 9.36 -9.96 -3.42
CA GLU A 64 8.21 -10.14 -2.53
C GLU A 64 8.32 -9.15 -1.36
N VAL A 65 7.26 -8.39 -1.15
CA VAL A 65 7.15 -7.37 -0.11
C VAL A 65 5.87 -7.55 0.70
N GLU A 66 5.86 -7.00 1.91
CA GLU A 66 4.70 -6.97 2.78
C GLU A 66 4.60 -5.58 3.44
N ALA A 67 3.39 -5.07 3.58
CA ALA A 67 3.15 -3.77 4.22
C ALA A 67 3.32 -3.84 5.74
N ILE A 68 3.93 -2.80 6.32
CA ILE A 68 4.06 -2.63 7.77
C ILE A 68 2.91 -1.75 8.28
N ASP A 69 2.10 -2.30 9.18
CA ASP A 69 0.92 -1.64 9.74
C ASP A 69 -0.04 -1.07 8.66
N PRO A 70 -0.50 -1.89 7.70
CA PRO A 70 -1.36 -1.44 6.63
C PRO A 70 -2.76 -1.06 7.10
N ILE A 71 -3.39 -0.10 6.41
CA ILE A 71 -4.79 0.29 6.55
C ILE A 71 -5.32 0.58 5.14
N PHE A 72 -6.52 0.09 4.79
CA PHE A 72 -7.15 0.49 3.54
C PHE A 72 -7.57 1.96 3.58
N MET A 73 -7.37 2.65 2.47
CA MET A 73 -7.78 4.04 2.33
C MET A 73 -8.55 4.24 1.02
N GLU A 74 -9.55 5.13 1.08
CA GLU A 74 -10.11 5.72 -0.13
C GLU A 74 -9.09 6.74 -0.67
N ASP A 75 -8.72 6.62 -1.94
CA ASP A 75 -7.86 7.58 -2.64
C ASP A 75 -8.52 7.90 -3.99
N TYR A 76 -8.49 9.17 -4.37
CA TYR A 76 -9.14 9.69 -5.57
C TYR A 76 -8.08 10.14 -6.56
N VAL A 77 -7.85 9.36 -7.62
CA VAL A 77 -6.91 9.72 -8.69
C VAL A 77 -7.67 10.44 -9.80
N GLU A 78 -7.38 11.73 -9.99
CA GLU A 78 -7.86 12.54 -11.13
C GLU A 78 -9.40 12.54 -11.35
N GLY A 79 -10.20 12.47 -10.27
CA GLY A 79 -11.66 12.52 -10.37
C GLY A 79 -12.32 11.24 -10.92
N VAL A 80 -11.54 10.21 -11.24
CA VAL A 80 -12.02 8.87 -11.59
C VAL A 80 -11.86 7.98 -10.37
N ASN A 81 -12.93 7.30 -9.98
CA ASN A 81 -12.94 6.36 -8.86
C ASN A 81 -12.07 5.14 -9.24
N PHE A 82 -10.76 5.22 -8.99
CA PHE A 82 -9.95 4.03 -8.82
C PHE A 82 -10.58 3.29 -7.65
N SER A 83 -11.15 2.11 -7.89
CA SER A 83 -11.98 1.41 -6.91
C SER A 83 -11.33 1.47 -5.53
N ALA A 84 -12.09 1.88 -4.51
CA ALA A 84 -11.67 1.96 -3.10
C ALA A 84 -11.02 0.68 -2.52
N SER A 85 -10.92 -0.38 -3.32
CA SER A 85 -10.28 -1.67 -3.07
C SER A 85 -8.78 -1.74 -3.39
N THR A 86 -8.13 -0.68 -3.90
CA THR A 86 -6.74 -0.77 -4.42
C THR A 86 -5.72 0.17 -3.78
N ASN A 87 -6.01 0.85 -2.67
CA ASN A 87 -5.03 1.73 -2.00
C ASN A 87 -4.88 1.38 -0.51
N VAL A 88 -3.64 1.15 -0.11
CA VAL A 88 -3.26 0.79 1.25
C VAL A 88 -2.29 1.83 1.77
N LEU A 89 -2.62 2.51 2.87
CA LEU A 89 -1.65 3.31 3.61
C LEU A 89 -0.86 2.37 4.52
N ALA A 90 0.45 2.48 4.52
CA ALA A 90 1.32 1.70 5.41
C ALA A 90 2.45 2.56 5.96
N LYS A 91 3.04 2.15 7.08
CA LYS A 91 4.22 2.82 7.65
C LYS A 91 5.49 2.57 6.83
N GLY A 92 5.49 1.53 6.01
CA GLY A 92 6.62 1.12 5.16
C GLY A 92 6.37 -0.22 4.49
N LEU A 93 7.34 -0.68 3.72
CA LEU A 93 7.39 -2.04 3.17
C LEU A 93 8.53 -2.82 3.82
N LYS A 94 8.34 -4.13 4.01
CA LYS A 94 9.41 -5.09 4.35
C LYS A 94 9.60 -6.07 3.20
N ARG A 95 10.84 -6.41 2.87
CA ARG A 95 11.13 -7.54 1.96
C ARG A 95 10.82 -8.85 2.66
N VAL A 96 10.18 -9.75 1.94
CA VAL A 96 9.92 -11.10 2.39
C VAL A 96 10.99 -12.00 1.78
N GLY A 97 11.72 -12.75 2.62
CA GLY A 97 12.72 -13.70 2.15
C GLY A 97 14.10 -13.12 1.83
N GLY A 98 14.50 -12.02 2.49
CA GLY A 98 15.90 -11.59 2.51
C GLY A 98 16.76 -12.55 3.33
N ASN A 99 17.20 -13.66 2.74
CA ASN A 99 18.35 -14.39 3.26
C ASN A 99 19.64 -13.74 2.74
N LYS A 100 20.29 -13.02 3.65
CA LYS A 100 21.66 -12.47 3.63
C LYS A 100 21.92 -11.25 2.75
#